data_AF-A0AAD3YT40-F1
#
_entry.id   AF-A0AAD3YT40-F1
#
_cell.length_a   1.000
_cell.length_b   1.000
_cell.length_c   1.000
_cell.angle_alpha   90.00
_cell.angle_beta   90.00
_cell.angle_gamma   90.00
#
_symmetry.space_group_name_H-M   'P 1'
#
loop_
_entity.id
_entity.type
_entity.pdbx_description
1 polymer ?
#
loop_
_entity_poly.entity_id
_entity_poly.type
_entity_poly.pdbx_seq_one_letter_code
_entity_poly.pdbx_strand_id
1 'polypeptide(L)' 'MRTVYVPAPVVPISADLTADTPIPRMDVPFTWQASLELNAKLYSVLGQCNLDKAGIRSVERGRQSIYGKR' A
#
# COMPACT_ATOMS: atom_id res chain seq x y z
N MET A 1 14.59 26.20 -34.88
CA MET A 1 14.16 25.83 -33.51
C MET A 1 14.61 24.40 -33.25
N ARG A 2 15.26 24.12 -32.12
CA ARG A 2 15.70 22.76 -31.73
C ARG A 2 14.92 22.32 -30.50
N THR A 3 14.22 21.19 -30.58
CA THR A 3 13.59 20.58 -29.41
C THR A 3 14.67 19.86 -28.60
N VAL A 4 14.73 20.16 -27.30
CA VAL A 4 15.62 19.48 -26.34
C VAL A 4 14.75 18.68 -25.39
N TYR A 5 14.92 17.36 -25.37
CA TYR A 5 14.27 16.52 -24.39
C TYR A 5 15.01 16.65 -23.06
N VAL A 6 14.26 16.92 -22.00
CA VAL A 6 14.75 16.93 -20.61
C VAL A 6 14.13 15.77 -19.84
N PRO A 7 14.84 15.15 -18.89
CA PRO A 7 14.25 14.15 -18.01
C PRO A 7 13.03 14.73 -17.29
N ALA A 8 11.94 13.96 -17.27
CA ALA A 8 10.76 14.34 -16.51
C ALA A 8 11.07 14.34 -15.00
N PRO A 9 10.53 15.29 -14.23
CA PRO A 9 10.64 15.28 -12.77
C PRO A 9 10.08 13.97 -12.19
N VAL A 10 10.74 13.43 -11.18
CA VAL A 10 10.24 12.26 -10.46
C VAL A 10 9.01 12.68 -9.66
N VAL A 11 7.86 12.08 -9.94
CA VAL A 11 6.66 12.25 -9.12
C VAL A 11 6.87 11.46 -7.82
N PRO A 12 6.81 12.10 -6.65
CA PRO A 12 6.96 11.40 -5.38
C PRO A 12 5.83 10.39 -5.19
N ILE A 13 6.13 9.27 -4.54
CA ILE A 13 5.11 8.28 -4.16
C ILE A 13 4.14 8.93 -3.16
N SER A 14 2.83 8.62 -3.26
CA SER A 14 1.87 9.11 -2.27
C SER A 14 2.31 8.67 -0.87
N ALA A 15 2.24 9.58 0.10
CA ALA A 15 2.55 9.26 1.49
C ALA A 15 1.71 8.09 2.01
N ASP A 16 0.47 7.97 1.53
CA ASP A 16 -0.46 6.89 1.88
C ASP A 16 0.06 5.49 1.50
N LEU A 17 0.84 5.39 0.43
CA LEU A 17 1.43 4.12 -0.03
C LEU A 17 2.63 3.68 0.83
N THR A 18 3.18 4.60 1.62
CA THR A 18 4.34 4.39 2.50
C THR A 18 3.99 4.49 3.97
N ALA A 19 2.75 4.83 4.30
CA ALA A 19 2.28 4.94 5.67
C ALA A 19 2.22 3.56 6.33
N ASP A 20 2.52 3.51 7.62
CA ASP A 20 2.38 2.29 8.41
C ASP A 20 0.89 1.89 8.50
N THR A 21 0.64 0.59 8.50
CA THR A 21 -0.71 0.07 8.76
C THR A 21 -1.12 0.46 10.18
N PRO A 22 -2.28 1.12 10.37
CA PRO A 22 -2.72 1.54 11.69
C PRO A 22 -2.93 0.32 12.59
N ILE A 23 -2.39 0.38 13.81
CA ILE A 23 -2.54 -0.68 14.82
C ILE A 23 -3.94 -0.56 15.44
N PRO A 24 -4.80 -1.60 15.36
CA PRO A 24 -6.11 -1.55 16.00
C PRO A 24 -6.00 -1.39 17.52
N ARG A 25 -6.87 -0.55 18.10
CA ARG A 25 -6.93 -0.36 19.55
C ARG A 25 -7.38 -1.64 20.26
N MET A 26 -6.70 -1.97 21.36
CA MET A 26 -7.13 -2.96 22.33
C MET A 26 -7.96 -2.29 23.43
N ASP A 27 -9.15 -2.83 23.69
CA ASP A 27 -10.04 -2.33 24.73
C ASP A 27 -9.68 -2.88 26.13
N VAL A 28 -9.94 -2.09 27.17
CA VAL A 28 -9.67 -2.44 28.58
C VAL A 28 -10.94 -2.19 29.40
N PRO A 29 -11.45 -3.19 30.15
CA PRO A 29 -10.92 -4.54 30.32
C PRO A 29 -11.02 -5.40 29.06
N PHE A 30 -10.04 -6.29 28.84
CA PHE A 30 -10.00 -7.14 27.66
C PHE A 30 -10.89 -8.38 27.87
N THR A 31 -12.14 -8.26 27.44
CA THR A 31 -13.13 -9.35 27.52
C THR A 31 -13.06 -10.29 26.31
N TRP A 32 -13.75 -11.43 26.40
CA TRP A 32 -13.88 -12.33 25.25
C TRP A 32 -14.52 -11.66 24.03
N GLN A 33 -15.56 -10.85 24.21
CA GLN A 33 -16.16 -10.07 23.13
C GLN A 33 -15.15 -9.08 22.52
N ALA A 34 -14.40 -8.37 23.36
CA ALA A 34 -13.35 -7.46 22.88
C ALA A 34 -12.28 -8.18 22.03
N SER A 35 -11.97 -9.45 22.34
CA SER A 35 -11.07 -10.25 21.51
C SER A 35 -11.64 -10.56 20.12
N LEU A 36 -12.95 -10.83 20.00
CA LEU A 36 -13.59 -11.09 18.71
C LEU A 36 -13.60 -9.82 17.85
N GLU A 37 -13.96 -8.69 18.44
CA GLU A 37 -13.93 -7.39 17.78
C GLU A 37 -12.52 -7.01 17.32
N LEU A 38 -11.52 -7.24 18.16
CA LEU A 38 -10.11 -7.02 17.80
C LEU A 38 -9.70 -7.90 16.63
N ASN A 39 -10.07 -9.19 16.62
CA ASN A 39 -9.80 -10.09 15.50
C ASN A 39 -10.46 -9.59 14.21
N ALA A 40 -11.72 -9.14 14.26
CA ALA A 40 -12.41 -8.58 13.10
C ALA A 40 -11.68 -7.33 12.56
N LYS A 41 -11.26 -6.41 13.44
CA LYS A 41 -10.46 -5.23 13.06
C LYS A 41 -9.12 -5.65 12.42
N LEU A 42 -8.44 -6.64 12.99
CA LEU A 42 -7.17 -7.16 12.48
C LEU A 42 -7.32 -7.80 11.08
N TYR A 43 -8.36 -8.59 10.85
CA TYR A 43 -8.62 -9.17 9.53
C TYR A 43 -8.95 -8.12 8.48
N SER A 44 -9.65 -7.04 8.86
CA SER A 44 -9.94 -5.93 7.95
C SER A 44 -8.66 -5.21 7.51
N VAL A 45 -7.78 -4.83 8.44
CA VAL A 45 -6.50 -4.18 8.08
C VAL A 45 -5.59 -5.12 7.29
N LEU A 46 -5.55 -6.41 7.62
CA LEU A 46 -4.80 -7.41 6.86
C LEU A 46 -5.30 -7.53 5.41
N GLY A 47 -6.63 -7.51 5.22
CA GLY A 47 -7.27 -7.47 3.91
C GLY A 47 -6.83 -6.26 3.09
N GLN A 48 -6.84 -5.08 3.70
CA GLN A 48 -6.37 -3.85 3.06
C GLN A 48 -4.89 -3.95 2.67
N CYS A 49 -4.03 -4.40 3.57
CA CYS A 49 -2.60 -4.59 3.28
C CYS A 49 -2.37 -5.57 2.12
N ASN A 50 -3.24 -6.55 1.91
CA ASN A 50 -3.13 -7.47 0.77
C ASN A 50 -3.54 -6.80 -0.55
N LEU A 51 -4.53 -5.91 -0.53
CA LEU A 51 -4.91 -5.09 -1.67
C LEU A 51 -3.78 -4.12 -2.06
N ASP A 52 -3.17 -3.44 -1.09
CA ASP A 52 -2.06 -2.52 -1.33
C ASP A 52 -0.89 -3.25 -1.99
N LYS A 53 -0.52 -4.42 -1.44
CA LYS A 53 0.50 -5.31 -2.04
C LYS A 53 0.13 -5.75 -3.46
N ALA A 54 -1.15 -5.98 -3.75
CA ALA A 54 -1.59 -6.34 -5.10
C ALA A 54 -1.45 -5.17 -6.08
N GLY A 55 -1.79 -3.96 -5.65
CA GLY A 55 -1.57 -2.72 -6.39
C GLY A 55 -0.09 -2.51 -6.74
N ILE A 56 0.80 -2.62 -5.75
CA ILE A 56 2.26 -2.51 -5.95
C ILE A 56 2.76 -3.52 -6.98
N ARG A 57 2.35 -4.80 -6.88
CA ARG A 57 2.71 -5.83 -7.87
C ARG A 57 2.22 -5.48 -9.28
N SER A 58 1.05 -4.85 -9.41
CA SER A 58 0.51 -4.43 -10.70
C SER A 58 1.35 -3.32 -11.34
N VAL A 59 1.69 -2.29 -10.55
CA VAL A 59 2.56 -1.20 -10.99
C VAL A 59 3.93 -1.73 -11.41
N GLU A 60 4.52 -2.62 -10.62
CA GLU A 60 5.84 -3.20 -10.90
C GLU A 60 5.83 -4.03 -12.20
N ARG A 61 4.79 -4.84 -12.44
CA ARG A 61 4.62 -5.54 -13.73
C ARG A 61 4.54 -4.55 -14.90
N GLY A 62 3.84 -3.43 -14.74
CA GLY A 62 3.77 -2.39 -15.75
C GLY A 62 5.15 -1.80 -16.07
N ARG A 63 5.96 -1.52 -15.03
CA ARG A 63 7.34 -1.04 -15.20
C ARG A 63 8.21 -2.08 -15.91
N GLN A 64 8.16 -3.34 -15.47
CA GLN A 64 8.91 -4.43 -16.11
C GLN A 64 8.52 -4.63 -17.57
N SER A 65 7.25 -4.47 -17.93
CA SER A 65 6.84 -4.52 -19.34
C SER A 65 7.43 -3.40 -20.20
N ILE A 66 7.69 -2.23 -19.62
CA ILE A 66 8.32 -1.10 -20.32
C ILE A 66 9.82 -1.34 -20.47
N TYR A 67 10.50 -1.77 -19.40
CA TYR A 67 11.96 -1.92 -19.39
C TYR A 67 12.47 -3.27 -19.92
N GLY A 68 11.66 -4.34 -19.85
CA GLY A 68 12.00 -5.69 -20.30
C GLY A 68 11.76 -5.96 -21.78
N LYS A 69 11.38 -4.93 -22.55
CA LYS A 69 11.17 -5.00 -24.01
C LYS A 69 12.36 -4.48 -24.81
N ARG A 70 13.51 -4.28 -24.15
CA ARG A 70 14.77 -3.81 -24.73
C ARG A 70 15.81 -4.91 -24.72
#